data_AF-A0A962LFQ1-F1
#
_entry.id   AF-A0A962LFQ1-F1
#
_cell.length_a   1.000
_cell.length_b   1.000
_cell.length_c   1.000
_cell.angle_alpha   90.00
_cell.angle_beta   90.00
_cell.angle_gamma   90.00
#
_symmetry.space_group_name_H-M   'P 1'
#
loop_
_entity.id
_entity.type
_entity.pdbx_description
1 polymer ?
#
loop_
_entity_poly.entity_id
_entity_poly.type
_entity_poly.pdbx_seq_one_letter_code
_entity_poly.pdbx_strand_id
1 'polypeptide(L)'
;MSRPVPAIHELEHTGGTVRVVQLTDTHLCHSRGGKLLGVDTDRSLQAVIDLVKSERPAVDLLLATGDLSDQGAPDAYVRLQEY
;
A
#
# COMPACT_ATOMS: atom_id res chain seq x y z
N MET A 1 -10.30 -0.64 26.14
CA MET A 1 -10.33 -0.23 24.71
C MET A 1 -11.00 -1.35 23.95
N SER A 2 -12.12 -1.08 23.28
CA SER A 2 -12.81 -2.10 22.48
C SER A 2 -11.93 -2.50 21.31
N ARG A 3 -11.76 -3.82 21.11
CA ARG A 3 -11.05 -4.36 19.94
C ARG A 3 -11.84 -3.93 18.70
N PRO A 4 -11.24 -3.29 17.69
CA PRO A 4 -11.96 -2.96 16.46
C PRO A 4 -12.53 -4.27 15.90
N VAL A 5 -13.81 -4.26 15.56
CA VAL A 5 -14.43 -5.35 14.81
C VAL A 5 -13.73 -5.35 13.45
N PRO A 6 -13.18 -6.48 12.98
CA PRO A 6 -12.56 -6.51 11.66
C PRO A 6 -13.61 -6.06 10.63
N ALA A 7 -13.28 -5.00 9.89
CA ALA A 7 -14.10 -4.60 8.74
C ALA A 7 -14.00 -5.73 7.71
N ILE A 8 -15.10 -6.45 7.52
CA ILE A 8 -15.20 -7.43 6.44
C ILE A 8 -15.46 -6.65 5.16
N HIS A 9 -14.51 -6.72 4.22
CA HIS A 9 -14.73 -6.28 2.85
C HIS A 9 -15.10 -7.49 2.00
N GLU A 10 -16.35 -7.53 1.55
CA GLU A 10 -16.83 -8.54 0.61
C GLU A 10 -16.55 -8.08 -0.82
N LEU A 11 -16.02 -8.98 -1.65
CA LEU A 11 -15.79 -8.73 -3.07
C LEU A 11 -16.77 -9.60 -3.86
N GLU A 12 -17.70 -8.95 -4.56
CA GLU A 12 -18.55 -9.65 -5.51
C GLU A 12 -17.74 -9.98 -6.77
N HIS A 13 -17.74 -11.26 -7.16
CA HIS A 13 -17.07 -11.72 -8.37
C HIS A 13 -18.01 -12.63 -9.17
N THR A 14 -18.12 -12.39 -10.47
CA THR A 14 -19.05 -13.10 -11.36
C THR A 14 -18.56 -14.51 -11.76
N GLY A 15 -17.62 -15.09 -10.99
CA GLY A 15 -16.88 -16.31 -11.32
C GLY A 15 -15.60 -16.05 -12.14
N GLY A 16 -14.57 -16.86 -11.92
CA GLY A 16 -13.24 -16.69 -12.55
C GLY A 16 -12.09 -16.60 -11.56
N THR A 17 -11.07 -15.82 -11.89
CA THR A 17 -9.87 -15.60 -11.07
C THR A 17 -9.95 -14.25 -10.35
N VAL A 18 -9.78 -14.28 -9.03
CA VAL A 18 -9.57 -13.07 -8.21
C VAL A 18 -8.10 -12.65 -8.29
N ARG A 19 -7.85 -11.38 -8.60
CA ARG A 19 -6.52 -10.78 -8.76
C ARG A 19 -6.26 -9.80 -7.63
N VAL A 20 -5.35 -10.20 -6.75
CA VAL A 20 -4.95 -9.39 -5.60
C VAL A 20 -3.56 -8.83 -5.85
N VAL A 21 -3.40 -7.53 -5.63
CA VAL A 21 -2.09 -6.90 -5.49
C VAL A 21 -1.79 -6.79 -4.02
N GLN A 22 -0.60 -7.20 -3.62
CA GLN A 22 -0.11 -7.02 -2.25
C GLN A 22 1.04 -6.01 -2.30
N LEU A 23 0.89 -4.92 -1.54
CA LEU A 23 1.95 -3.97 -1.22
C LEU A 23 2.35 -4.16 0.24
N THR A 24 3.65 -4.09 0.51
CA THR A 24 4.21 -4.30 1.84
C THR A 24 5.51 -3.53 1.97
N ASP A 25 5.91 -3.21 3.19
CA ASP A 25 7.24 -2.68 3.52
C ASP A 25 7.56 -1.39 2.75
N THR A 26 6.58 -0.48 2.65
CA THR A 26 6.78 0.78 1.94
C THR A 26 7.67 1.74 2.72
N HIS A 27 7.80 1.56 4.04
CA HIS A 27 8.65 2.34 4.94
C HIS A 27 8.61 3.85 4.66
N LEU A 28 7.41 4.40 4.44
CA LEU A 28 7.28 5.83 4.19
C LEU A 28 7.78 6.59 5.43
N CYS A 29 8.78 7.45 5.23
CA CYS A 29 9.31 8.30 6.27
C CYS A 29 8.31 9.41 6.61
N HIS A 30 8.53 10.13 7.72
CA HIS A 30 7.70 11.26 8.12
C HIS A 30 7.47 12.27 6.96
N SER A 31 8.52 12.67 6.25
CA SER A 31 8.44 13.63 5.13
C SER A 31 8.66 12.95 3.77
N ARG A 32 8.13 13.58 2.70
CA ARG A 32 8.41 13.18 1.32
C ARG A 32 9.91 13.21 1.04
N GLY A 33 10.39 12.22 0.28
CA GLY A 33 11.80 12.12 -0.11
C GLY A 33 12.71 11.62 1.01
N GLY A 34 12.12 11.14 2.11
CA GLY A 34 12.86 10.42 3.13
C GLY A 34 13.47 9.15 2.56
N LYS A 35 14.62 8.75 3.12
CA LYS A 35 15.40 7.64 2.59
C LYS A 35 15.53 6.53 3.60
N LEU A 36 15.27 5.30 3.16
CA LEU A 36 15.63 4.08 3.87
C LEU A 36 16.82 3.45 3.15
N LEU A 37 17.93 3.23 3.86
CA LEU A 37 19.16 2.68 3.29
C LEU A 37 19.67 3.43 2.03
N GLY A 38 19.44 4.75 2.01
CA GLY A 38 19.83 5.63 0.89
C GLY A 38 18.85 5.70 -0.27
N VAL A 39 17.75 4.93 -0.23
CA VAL A 39 16.70 4.89 -1.26
C VAL A 39 15.51 5.74 -0.84
N ASP A 40 15.06 6.61 -1.72
CA ASP A 40 13.85 7.42 -1.53
C ASP A 40 12.61 6.51 -1.53
N THR A 41 11.91 6.44 -0.39
CA THR A 41 10.81 5.49 -0.19
C THR A 41 9.54 5.90 -0.91
N ASP A 42 9.29 7.21 -1.03
CA ASP A 42 8.19 7.78 -1.82
C ASP A 42 8.37 7.48 -3.32
N ARG A 43 9.58 7.70 -3.85
CA ARG A 43 9.89 7.38 -5.25
C ARG A 43 9.78 5.89 -5.53
N SER A 44 10.22 5.04 -4.60
CA SER A 44 10.17 3.58 -4.76
C SER A 44 8.74 3.07 -4.77
N LEU A 45 7.91 3.54 -3.85
CA LEU A 45 6.48 3.20 -3.82
C LEU A 45 5.80 3.60 -5.13
N GLN A 46 5.99 4.84 -5.60
CA GLN A 46 5.39 5.30 -6.85
C GLN A 46 5.81 4.43 -8.04
N ALA A 47 7.10 4.08 -8.13
CA ALA A 47 7.60 3.23 -9.23
C ALA A 47 6.94 1.83 -9.23
N VAL A 48 6.71 1.24 -8.05
CA VAL A 48 6.00 -0.04 -7.93
C VAL A 48 4.54 0.10 -8.36
N ILE A 49 3.85 1.17 -7.95
CA ILE A 49 2.46 1.44 -8.33
C ILE A 49 2.34 1.61 -9.85
N ASP A 50 3.25 2.37 -10.45
CA ASP A 50 3.28 2.58 -11.91
C ASP A 50 3.52 1.25 -12.64
N LEU A 51 4.43 0.41 -12.13
CA LEU A 51 4.68 -0.92 -12.68
C LEU A 51 3.43 -1.80 -12.61
N VAL A 52 2.75 -1.86 -11.46
CA VAL A 52 1.50 -2.61 -11.29
C VAL A 52 0.45 -2.12 -12.28
N LYS A 53 0.24 -0.80 -12.40
CA LYS A 53 -0.70 -0.21 -13.36
C LYS A 53 -0.37 -0.58 -14.80
N SER A 54 0.91 -0.70 -15.14
CA SER A 54 1.36 -1.06 -16.49
C SER A 54 1.21 -2.55 -16.82
N GLU A 55 1.50 -3.43 -15.87
CA GLU A 55 1.56 -4.89 -16.11
C GLU A 55 0.26 -5.61 -15.75
N ARG A 56 -0.55 -5.04 -14.85
CA ARG A 56 -1.75 -5.68 -14.28
C ARG A 56 -3.00 -4.89 -14.67
N PRO A 57 -3.59 -5.17 -15.85
CA PRO A 57 -4.74 -4.42 -16.35
C PRO A 57 -6.03 -4.64 -15.54
N ALA A 58 -6.05 -5.63 -14.64
CA ALA A 58 -7.18 -5.90 -13.75
C ALA A 58 -6.67 -6.25 -12.35
N VAL A 59 -7.21 -5.56 -11.35
CA VAL A 59 -6.96 -5.76 -9.92
C VAL A 59 -8.31 -5.69 -9.21
N ASP A 60 -8.65 -6.74 -8.48
CA ASP A 60 -9.90 -6.81 -7.70
C ASP A 60 -9.71 -6.29 -6.28
N LEU A 61 -8.48 -6.41 -5.74
CA LEU A 61 -8.15 -5.98 -4.39
C LEU A 61 -6.69 -5.56 -4.28
N LEU A 62 -6.46 -4.50 -3.49
CA LEU A 62 -5.14 -4.12 -2.99
C LEU A 62 -5.07 -4.44 -1.50
N LEU A 63 -4.04 -5.18 -1.08
CA LEU A 63 -3.72 -5.44 0.31
C LEU A 63 -2.43 -4.72 0.70
N ALA A 64 -2.48 -3.97 1.80
CA ALA A 64 -1.32 -3.34 2.42
C ALA A 64 -0.97 -4.12 3.71
N THR A 65 0.11 -4.90 3.72
CA THR A 65 0.29 -5.98 4.72
C THR A 65 1.28 -5.71 5.86
N GLY A 66 1.94 -4.56 5.92
CA GLY A 66 2.87 -4.25 7.00
C GLY A 66 3.88 -3.18 6.64
N ASP A 67 4.55 -2.64 7.66
CA ASP A 67 5.67 -1.70 7.57
C ASP A 67 5.46 -0.56 6.55
N LEU A 68 4.25 0.00 6.60
CA LEU A 68 3.81 1.05 5.69
C LEU A 68 4.50 2.39 5.97
N SER A 69 4.78 2.66 7.25
CA SER A 69 5.58 3.80 7.70
C SER A 69 6.79 3.31 8.46
N ASP A 70 7.93 3.94 8.22
CA ASP A 70 9.21 3.54 8.84
C ASP A 70 9.21 3.67 10.37
N GLN A 71 8.62 4.74 10.89
CA GLN A 71 8.57 5.03 12.33
C GLN A 71 7.13 5.25 12.83
N GLY A 72 6.13 4.77 12.07
CA GLY A 72 4.72 4.95 12.41
C GLY A 72 4.25 6.41 12.41
N ALA A 73 4.84 7.27 11.58
CA ALA A 73 4.49 8.69 11.53
C ALA A 73 3.08 8.90 10.95
N PRO A 74 2.16 9.63 11.63
CA PRO A 74 0.82 9.90 11.11
C PRO A 74 0.80 10.50 9.70
N ASP A 75 1.71 11.43 9.41
CA ASP A 75 1.83 12.08 8.10
C ASP A 75 2.17 11.10 6.98
N ALA A 76 2.91 10.02 7.29
CA ALA A 76 3.23 8.98 6.33
C ALA A 76 1.98 8.17 5.95
N TYR A 77 1.10 7.89 6.92
CA TYR A 77 -0.17 7.20 6.66
C TYR A 77 -1.17 8.07 5.89
N VAL A 78 -1.26 9.36 6.22
CA VAL A 78 -2.07 10.32 5.44
C VAL A 78 -1.57 10.36 4.00
N ARG A 79 -0.26 10.50 3.83
CA ARG A 79 0.37 10.53 2.50
C ARG A 79 0.22 9.21 1.74
N LEU A 80 0.23 8.06 2.41
CA LEU A 80 0.04 6.77 1.76
C LEU A 80 -1.27 6.69 0.97
N GLN A 81 -2.33 7.37 1.44
CA GLN A 81 -3.63 7.42 0.77
C GLN A 81 -3.63 8.26 -0.52
N GLU A 82 -2.56 9.03 -0.78
CA GLU A 82 -2.40 9.87 -1.97
C GLU A 82 -1.73 9.14 -3.14
N TYR A 83 -1.24 7.91 -2.92
CA TYR A 83 -0.57 7.07 -3.92
C TYR A 83 -1.54 6.10 -4.61
#